data_AF-A0A2N5SPC1-F1
#
_entry.id   AF-A0A2N5SPC1-F1
#
_cell.length_a   1.000
_cell.length_b   1.000
_cell.length_c   1.000
_cell.angle_alpha   90.00
_cell.angle_beta   90.00
_cell.angle_gamma   90.00
#
_symmetry.space_group_name_H-M   'P 1'
#
loop_
_entity.id
_entity.type
_entity.pdbx_description
1 polymer ?
#
loop_
_entity_poly.entity_id
_entity_poly.type
_entity_poly.pdbx_seq_one_letter_code
_entity_poly.pdbx_strand_id
1 'polypeptide(L)'
;MQRALASAHKFSFDYGHPVRLVDFLKALTGVEAKDLDLGITDADKKRDLLDNGMIFWNHFSLIKYSPSSKDLLKFMYRSMAAQCKQNQAGFDQIFTIYLKRESESADLEERNISFGGVQVKNRQSAIDLVKENYKWTDRFAKVKLLEENPYLVLFMDLHGIRPEDKDSNNTRTGISTLPSLDTISTRSSSERTDHRRASLVFHGFDHFHCLSQPVADALKALIDTEPDFVKLNTTESGKLYSRTINPCLYSTE
;
A
#
# COMPACT_ATOMS: atom_id res chain seq x y z
N MET A 1 43.56 12.35 5.63
CA MET A 1 42.18 12.15 5.15
C MET A 1 41.91 12.73 3.75
N GLN A 2 42.46 13.88 3.36
CA GLN A 2 42.23 14.45 2.01
C GLN A 2 42.87 13.68 0.83
N ARG A 3 43.80 12.75 1.06
CA ARG A 3 44.40 11.92 0.00
C ARG A 3 43.66 10.60 -0.29
N ALA A 4 42.68 10.21 0.52
CA ALA A 4 41.85 9.02 0.24
C ALA A 4 40.69 9.32 -0.75
N LEU A 5 40.40 10.59 -1.01
CA LEU A 5 39.35 11.03 -1.92
C LEU A 5 39.81 11.15 -3.39
N ALA A 6 41.11 11.03 -3.67
CA ALA A 6 41.66 11.22 -5.02
C ALA A 6 41.77 9.91 -5.85
N SER A 7 41.43 8.76 -5.26
CA SER A 7 41.58 7.44 -5.92
C SER A 7 40.26 6.68 -6.10
N ALA A 8 39.12 7.26 -5.72
CA ALA A 8 37.81 6.63 -5.89
C ALA A 8 37.21 6.99 -7.24
N HIS A 9 37.76 6.42 -8.32
CA HIS A 9 37.04 6.37 -9.59
C HIS A 9 36.81 4.91 -10.01
N LYS A 10 35.52 4.62 -10.18
CA LYS A 10 34.88 3.40 -10.68
C LYS A 10 34.70 2.25 -9.70
N PHE A 11 33.93 2.49 -8.64
CA PHE A 11 32.82 1.60 -8.25
C PHE A 11 31.82 2.48 -7.50
N SER A 12 30.94 3.20 -8.23
CA SER A 12 29.72 3.70 -7.60
C SER A 12 28.90 2.48 -7.26
N PHE A 13 28.63 2.30 -5.98
CA PHE A 13 27.57 1.42 -5.54
C PHE A 13 26.26 2.09 -5.99
N ASP A 14 25.75 1.73 -7.18
CA ASP A 14 24.48 2.17 -7.79
C ASP A 14 23.25 1.65 -7.01
N TYR A 15 23.27 1.75 -5.68
CA TYR A 15 22.23 1.19 -4.84
C TYR A 15 21.31 2.29 -4.34
N GLY A 16 20.14 2.35 -4.97
CA GLY A 16 18.96 3.06 -4.49
C GLY A 16 18.74 4.43 -5.11
N HIS A 17 18.13 4.45 -6.29
CA HIS A 17 17.64 5.68 -6.90
C HIS A 17 16.15 5.86 -6.59
N PRO A 18 15.69 7.08 -6.24
CA PRO A 18 14.28 7.39 -6.23
C PRO A 18 13.65 7.09 -7.58
N VAL A 19 12.51 6.41 -7.57
CA VAL A 19 11.77 6.04 -8.77
C VAL A 19 10.51 6.90 -8.85
N ARG A 20 10.06 7.23 -10.06
CA ARG A 20 8.77 7.91 -10.21
C ARG A 20 7.66 6.95 -9.80
N LEU A 21 6.69 7.46 -9.05
CA LEU A 21 5.53 6.68 -8.63
C LEU A 21 4.81 6.05 -9.82
N VAL A 22 4.68 6.81 -10.92
CA VAL A 22 4.03 6.34 -12.14
C VAL A 22 4.73 5.13 -12.78
N ASP A 23 6.06 5.07 -12.74
CA ASP A 23 6.83 3.94 -13.28
C ASP A 23 6.67 2.70 -12.38
N PHE A 24 6.64 2.91 -11.06
CA PHE A 24 6.33 1.86 -10.10
C PHE A 24 4.92 1.29 -10.30
N LEU A 25 3.92 2.16 -10.47
CA LEU A 25 2.54 1.74 -10.73
C LEU A 25 2.42 1.03 -12.08
N LYS A 26 3.09 1.51 -13.12
CA LYS A 26 3.15 0.82 -14.41
C LYS A 26 3.79 -0.57 -14.30
N ALA A 27 4.88 -0.72 -13.55
CA ALA A 27 5.49 -2.02 -13.31
C ALA A 27 4.54 -2.96 -12.56
N LEU A 28 3.81 -2.45 -11.57
CA LEU A 28 2.88 -3.22 -10.76
C LEU A 28 1.62 -3.65 -11.55
N THR A 29 1.12 -2.77 -12.41
CA THR A 29 -0.20 -2.90 -13.07
C THR A 29 -0.13 -3.31 -14.54
N GLY A 30 0.97 -3.02 -15.23
CA GLY A 30 1.08 -3.09 -16.68
C GLY A 30 0.35 -1.96 -17.43
N VAL A 31 -0.22 -1.00 -16.71
CA VAL A 31 -1.05 0.08 -17.27
C VAL A 31 -0.25 1.37 -17.40
N GLU A 32 -0.40 2.06 -18.53
CA GLU A 32 0.24 3.36 -18.76
C GLU A 32 -0.41 4.46 -17.91
N ALA A 33 0.37 5.48 -17.54
CA ALA A 33 -0.07 6.59 -16.69
C ALA A 33 -1.41 7.22 -17.10
N LYS A 34 -1.59 7.43 -18.41
CA LYS A 34 -2.76 8.06 -19.00
C LYS A 34 -4.04 7.22 -18.87
N ASP A 35 -3.88 5.89 -18.82
CA ASP A 35 -4.96 4.91 -18.78
C ASP A 35 -5.21 4.43 -17.34
N LEU A 36 -4.38 4.86 -16.38
CA LEU A 36 -4.49 4.47 -14.99
C LEU A 36 -5.65 5.21 -14.32
N ASP A 37 -6.71 4.47 -14.01
CA ASP A 37 -7.76 4.95 -13.13
C ASP A 37 -7.34 4.77 -11.67
N LEU A 38 -7.37 5.87 -10.92
CA LEU A 38 -6.99 5.92 -9.51
C LEU A 38 -8.20 6.18 -8.60
N GLY A 39 -9.41 6.34 -9.16
CA GLY A 39 -10.63 6.63 -8.38
C GLY A 39 -10.62 7.98 -7.68
N ILE A 40 -9.59 8.80 -7.93
CA ILE A 40 -9.47 10.15 -7.41
C ILE A 40 -10.29 11.09 -8.32
N THR A 41 -11.20 11.85 -7.72
CA THR A 41 -12.11 12.73 -8.48
C THR A 41 -11.49 14.07 -8.82
N ASP A 42 -10.49 14.52 -8.06
CA ASP A 42 -9.77 15.76 -8.30
C ASP A 42 -8.64 15.53 -9.30
N ALA A 43 -8.79 16.12 -10.50
CA ALA A 43 -7.85 15.96 -11.60
C ALA A 43 -6.47 16.59 -11.32
N ASP A 44 -6.42 17.70 -10.57
CA ASP A 44 -5.16 18.36 -10.22
C ASP A 44 -4.38 17.52 -9.22
N LYS A 45 -5.08 16.92 -8.24
CA LYS A 45 -4.50 15.98 -7.28
C LYS A 45 -4.02 14.70 -7.96
N LYS A 46 -4.76 14.18 -8.95
CA LYS A 46 -4.34 13.03 -9.77
C LYS A 46 -3.03 13.34 -10.49
N ARG A 47 -2.99 14.48 -11.18
CA ARG A 47 -1.84 14.93 -11.96
C ARG A 47 -0.63 15.14 -11.07
N ASP A 48 -0.79 15.84 -9.95
CA ASP A 48 0.29 16.08 -8.99
C ASP A 48 0.88 14.76 -8.45
N LEU A 49 0.04 13.76 -8.15
CA LEU A 49 0.50 12.45 -7.69
C LEU A 49 1.29 11.68 -8.77
N LEU A 50 0.80 11.67 -10.02
CA LEU A 50 1.41 10.91 -11.11
C LEU A 50 2.66 11.59 -11.71
N ASP A 51 2.63 12.92 -11.86
CA ASP A 51 3.71 13.66 -12.50
C ASP A 51 4.86 13.92 -11.52
N ASN A 52 4.54 14.29 -10.27
CA ASN A 52 5.54 14.71 -9.27
C ASN A 52 5.88 13.62 -8.25
N GLY A 53 5.11 12.54 -8.15
CA GLY A 53 5.32 11.49 -7.16
C GLY A 53 6.65 10.77 -7.35
N MET A 54 7.48 10.80 -6.30
CA MET A 54 8.74 10.05 -6.20
C MET A 54 8.67 9.12 -4.99
N ILE A 55 9.16 7.90 -5.14
CA ILE A 55 9.22 6.90 -4.08
C ILE A 55 10.63 6.37 -3.91
N PHE A 56 11.00 6.04 -2.68
CA PHE A 56 12.27 5.40 -2.39
C PHE A 56 12.27 4.71 -1.03
N TRP A 57 12.63 3.42 -1.02
CA TRP A 57 13.01 2.69 0.18
C TRP A 57 13.86 1.49 -0.21
N ASN A 58 14.66 0.98 0.73
CA ASN A 58 15.45 -0.25 0.57
C ASN A 58 15.22 -1.27 1.70
N HIS A 59 14.49 -0.90 2.75
CA HIS A 59 14.13 -1.78 3.85
C HIS A 59 12.79 -1.38 4.48
N PHE A 60 12.21 -2.31 5.23
CA PHE A 60 11.06 -2.07 6.09
C PHE A 60 11.49 -2.04 7.56
N SER A 61 10.92 -1.14 8.35
CA SER A 61 11.04 -1.20 9.82
C SER A 61 9.67 -1.18 10.50
N LEU A 62 9.53 -1.94 11.58
CA LEU A 62 8.29 -2.02 12.35
C LEU A 62 8.05 -0.71 13.12
N ILE A 63 6.87 -0.12 12.94
CA ILE A 63 6.38 1.00 13.75
C ILE A 63 5.15 0.60 14.56
N LYS A 64 5.01 1.20 15.75
CA LYS A 64 3.89 0.98 16.68
C LYS A 64 3.00 2.21 16.84
N TYR A 65 3.13 3.18 15.93
CA TYR A 65 2.45 4.47 15.96
C TYR A 65 2.03 4.86 14.54
N SER A 66 1.08 5.78 14.41
CA SER A 66 0.72 6.38 13.11
C SER A 66 1.68 7.52 12.78
N PRO A 67 2.35 7.51 11.61
CA PRO A 67 3.37 8.51 11.29
C PRO A 67 2.77 9.89 10.97
N SER A 68 3.51 10.93 11.35
CA SER A 68 3.29 12.30 10.84
C SER A 68 4.07 12.54 9.54
N SER A 69 3.81 13.65 8.83
CA SER A 69 4.61 14.14 7.69
C SER A 69 6.09 14.24 8.03
N LYS A 70 6.43 14.72 9.22
CA LYS A 70 7.82 14.80 9.69
C LYS A 70 8.45 13.41 9.87
N ASP A 71 7.68 12.42 10.31
CA ASP A 71 8.18 11.05 10.42
C ASP A 71 8.37 10.41 9.04
N LEU A 72 7.43 10.61 8.12
CA LEU A 72 7.53 10.19 6.72
C LEU A 72 8.74 10.83 6.02
N LEU A 73 9.03 12.11 6.28
CA LEU A 73 10.25 12.77 5.80
C LEU A 73 11.51 12.09 6.34
N LYS A 74 11.56 11.76 7.64
CA LYS A 74 12.67 11.01 8.22
C LYS A 74 12.79 9.61 7.61
N PHE A 75 11.68 8.95 7.30
CA PHE A 75 11.69 7.65 6.62
C PHE A 75 12.34 7.77 5.24
N MET A 76 12.01 8.82 4.48
CA MET A 76 12.63 9.11 3.19
C MET A 76 14.15 9.29 3.31
N TYR A 77 14.62 10.11 4.25
CA TYR A 77 16.06 10.28 4.53
C TYR A 77 16.76 8.97 4.91
N ARG A 78 16.02 8.04 5.51
CA ARG A 78 16.54 6.73 5.93
C ARG A 78 16.34 5.65 4.87
N SER A 79 15.72 5.95 3.73
CA SER A 79 15.34 4.93 2.73
C SER A 79 14.44 3.83 3.32
N MET A 80 13.53 4.21 4.22
CA MET A 80 12.71 3.29 4.99
C MET A 80 11.26 3.33 4.52
N ALA A 81 10.64 2.15 4.40
CA ALA A 81 9.19 1.99 4.47
C ALA A 81 8.81 1.44 5.86
N ALA A 82 7.60 1.73 6.31
CA ALA A 82 7.10 1.27 7.59
C ALA A 82 6.29 -0.02 7.43
N GLN A 83 6.62 -1.02 8.24
CA GLN A 83 5.72 -2.12 8.55
C GLN A 83 4.89 -1.70 9.76
N CYS A 84 3.58 -1.68 9.64
CA CYS A 84 2.70 -1.34 10.74
C CYS A 84 2.50 -2.53 11.67
N LYS A 85 2.33 -2.25 12.98
CA LYS A 85 1.95 -3.27 13.95
C LYS A 85 0.60 -3.88 13.58
N GLN A 86 0.52 -5.21 13.65
CA GLN A 86 -0.72 -5.96 13.43
C GLN A 86 -1.87 -5.46 14.33
N ASN A 87 -3.09 -5.55 13.81
CA ASN A 87 -4.34 -5.13 14.47
C ASN A 87 -4.41 -3.64 14.84
N GLN A 88 -3.58 -2.79 14.24
CA GLN A 88 -3.75 -1.34 14.30
C GLN A 88 -4.72 -0.88 13.21
N ALA A 89 -5.36 0.26 13.47
CA ALA A 89 -6.21 0.92 12.48
C ALA A 89 -5.37 1.39 11.27
N GLY A 90 -5.90 1.20 10.06
CA GLY A 90 -5.29 1.71 8.83
C GLY A 90 -4.63 0.62 7.99
N PHE A 91 -3.34 0.78 7.75
CA PHE A 91 -2.58 0.03 6.73
C PHE A 91 -1.63 -0.98 7.36
N ASP A 92 -1.29 -2.05 6.62
CA ASP A 92 -0.28 -3.02 7.02
C ASP A 92 1.14 -2.50 6.75
N GLN A 93 1.31 -1.72 5.69
CA GLN A 93 2.57 -1.06 5.35
C GLN A 93 2.33 0.37 4.88
N ILE A 94 3.32 1.24 5.08
CA ILE A 94 3.30 2.62 4.63
C ILE A 94 4.66 2.95 4.01
N PHE A 95 4.68 3.51 2.79
CA PHE A 95 5.89 4.08 2.20
C PHE A 95 5.71 5.57 1.95
N THR A 96 6.80 6.33 1.97
CA THR A 96 6.77 7.77 1.71
C THR A 96 6.64 8.03 0.20
N ILE A 97 5.79 8.99 -0.15
CA ILE A 97 5.74 9.60 -1.48
C ILE A 97 6.21 11.04 -1.32
N TYR A 98 7.25 11.41 -2.03
CA TYR A 98 7.72 12.80 -2.11
C TYR A 98 7.20 13.42 -3.40
N LEU A 99 6.42 14.49 -3.30
CA LEU A 99 5.88 15.24 -4.43
C LEU A 99 6.94 16.25 -4.88
N LYS A 100 7.74 15.88 -5.89
CA LYS A 100 8.83 16.69 -6.45
C LYS A 100 8.29 17.84 -7.31
N ARG A 101 7.60 18.77 -6.66
CA ARG A 101 7.17 20.05 -7.24
C ARG A 101 8.38 20.96 -7.41
N GLU A 102 8.29 21.92 -8.32
CA GLU A 102 9.30 22.96 -8.45
C GLU A 102 9.46 23.68 -7.10
N SER A 103 10.66 23.63 -6.53
CA SER A 103 11.01 24.30 -5.29
C SER A 103 12.34 25.02 -5.50
N GLU A 104 12.46 26.21 -4.92
CA GLU A 104 13.69 27.01 -4.93
C GLU A 104 14.76 26.41 -4.01
N SER A 105 14.36 25.52 -3.10
CA SER A 105 15.26 24.83 -2.17
C SER A 105 15.83 23.54 -2.76
N ALA A 106 17.12 23.31 -2.51
CA ALA A 106 17.76 22.03 -2.80
C ALA A 106 17.37 20.92 -1.78
N ASP A 107 16.83 21.29 -0.62
CA ASP A 107 16.49 20.38 0.46
C ASP A 107 15.08 19.80 0.32
N LEU A 108 14.87 18.58 0.84
CA LEU A 108 13.54 17.98 0.91
C LEU A 108 12.68 18.69 1.96
N GLU A 109 11.55 19.23 1.52
CA GLU A 109 10.61 19.96 2.35
C GLU A 109 9.44 19.10 2.82
N GLU A 110 9.04 19.26 4.09
CA GLU A 110 7.95 18.49 4.70
C GLU A 110 6.60 18.72 3.99
N ARG A 111 6.36 19.91 3.44
CA ARG A 111 5.11 20.24 2.72
C ARG A 111 4.87 19.40 1.46
N ASN A 112 5.93 18.79 0.93
CA ASN A 112 5.87 17.93 -0.26
C ASN A 112 5.75 16.44 0.10
N ILE A 113 5.58 16.12 1.38
CA ILE A 113 5.45 14.74 1.84
C ILE A 113 4.00 14.26 1.74
N SER A 114 3.86 13.06 1.20
CA SER A 114 2.65 12.25 1.22
C SER A 114 3.04 10.79 1.48
N PHE A 115 2.10 9.85 1.31
CA PHE A 115 2.32 8.44 1.57
C PHE A 115 1.55 7.53 0.62
N GLY A 116 2.05 6.31 0.48
CA GLY A 116 1.32 5.16 -0.04
C GLY A 116 1.04 4.17 1.09
N GLY A 117 -0.23 3.88 1.34
CA GLY A 117 -0.66 2.87 2.29
C GLY A 117 -0.97 1.55 1.58
N VAL A 118 -0.44 0.44 2.10
CA VAL A 118 -0.72 -0.91 1.58
C VAL A 118 -1.57 -1.66 2.61
N GLN A 119 -2.70 -2.18 2.15
CA GLN A 119 -3.49 -3.15 2.89
C GLN A 119 -3.45 -4.48 2.14
N VAL A 120 -3.06 -5.53 2.84
CA VAL A 120 -3.06 -6.90 2.33
C VAL A 120 -4.13 -7.70 3.04
N LYS A 121 -4.86 -8.51 2.28
CA LYS A 121 -5.80 -9.51 2.73
C LYS A 121 -5.38 -10.82 2.12
N ASN A 122 -4.81 -11.67 2.96
CA ASN A 122 -4.26 -12.98 2.59
C ASN A 122 -5.12 -14.12 3.14
N ARG A 123 -6.35 -13.86 3.56
CA ARG A 123 -7.31 -14.88 3.99
C ARG A 123 -8.57 -14.77 3.16
N GLN A 124 -9.15 -15.93 2.84
CA GLN A 124 -10.45 -16.00 2.21
C GLN A 124 -11.49 -15.29 3.09
N SER A 125 -11.87 -14.08 2.69
CA SER A 125 -12.80 -13.24 3.44
C SER A 125 -13.67 -12.47 2.45
N ALA A 126 -14.99 -12.50 2.67
CA ALA A 126 -15.94 -11.73 1.88
C ALA A 126 -15.91 -10.28 2.38
N ILE A 127 -14.83 -9.55 2.10
CA ILE A 127 -14.69 -8.16 2.50
C ILE A 127 -15.67 -7.32 1.68
N ASP A 128 -16.59 -6.68 2.39
CA ASP A 128 -17.48 -5.70 1.81
C ASP A 128 -16.72 -4.39 1.64
N LEU A 129 -16.07 -4.23 0.47
CA LEU A 129 -15.26 -3.05 0.16
C LEU A 129 -16.05 -1.75 0.27
N VAL A 130 -17.38 -1.78 0.08
CA VAL A 130 -18.23 -0.60 0.25
C VAL A 130 -18.31 -0.24 1.72
N LYS A 131 -18.64 -1.20 2.60
CA LYS A 131 -18.77 -0.93 4.04
C LYS A 131 -17.46 -0.69 4.75
N GLU A 132 -16.37 -1.32 4.33
CA GLU A 132 -15.07 -1.23 5.01
C GLU A 132 -14.17 -0.12 4.48
N ASN A 133 -14.56 0.53 3.38
CA ASN A 133 -13.79 1.56 2.68
C ASN A 133 -13.23 2.66 3.58
N TYR A 134 -14.00 3.07 4.59
CA TYR A 134 -13.64 4.15 5.52
C TYR A 134 -12.35 3.84 6.30
N LYS A 135 -11.99 2.56 6.43
CA LYS A 135 -10.77 2.12 7.15
C LYS A 135 -9.48 2.46 6.40
N TRP A 136 -9.54 2.62 5.08
CA TRP A 136 -8.38 2.93 4.24
C TRP A 136 -8.36 4.41 3.87
N THR A 137 -8.24 5.23 4.90
CA THR A 137 -8.13 6.69 4.80
C THR A 137 -7.00 7.19 5.70
N ASP A 138 -6.41 8.33 5.34
CA ASP A 138 -5.42 9.02 6.19
C ASP A 138 -5.98 9.30 7.60
N ARG A 139 -7.25 9.71 7.68
CA ARG A 139 -7.98 9.99 8.93
C ARG A 139 -8.14 8.75 9.81
N PHE A 140 -8.60 7.62 9.27
CA PHE A 140 -8.78 6.40 10.05
C PHE A 140 -7.42 5.81 10.48
N ALA A 141 -6.43 5.85 9.58
CA ALA A 141 -5.06 5.45 9.88
C ALA A 141 -4.31 6.44 10.79
N LYS A 142 -4.89 7.63 11.04
CA LYS A 142 -4.32 8.74 11.81
C LYS A 142 -2.96 9.21 11.28
N VAL A 143 -2.74 9.06 9.97
CA VAL A 143 -1.56 9.61 9.28
C VAL A 143 -1.80 11.11 9.09
N LYS A 144 -0.94 11.93 9.68
CA LYS A 144 -1.10 13.40 9.66
C LYS A 144 -0.14 14.00 8.66
N LEU A 145 -0.66 14.48 7.53
CA LEU A 145 0.10 15.24 6.56
C LEU A 145 0.09 16.72 6.94
N LEU A 146 1.19 17.43 6.65
CA LEU A 146 1.30 18.87 6.86
C LEU A 146 0.36 19.62 5.91
N GLU A 147 0.36 19.20 4.64
CA GLU A 147 -0.48 19.74 3.58
C GLU A 147 -1.55 18.74 3.17
N GLU A 148 -2.61 19.23 2.51
CA GLU A 148 -3.65 18.42 1.87
C GLU A 148 -3.16 17.76 0.58
N ASN A 149 -2.04 17.03 0.66
CA ASN A 149 -1.44 16.31 -0.46
C ASN A 149 -2.29 15.09 -0.85
N PRO A 150 -2.29 14.71 -2.15
CA PRO A 150 -2.85 13.44 -2.58
C PRO A 150 -2.04 12.27 -2.04
N TYR A 151 -2.71 11.18 -1.69
CA TYR A 151 -2.07 9.96 -1.18
C TYR A 151 -2.62 8.72 -1.88
N LEU A 152 -1.87 7.63 -1.83
CA LEU A 152 -2.18 6.40 -2.54
C LEU A 152 -2.57 5.28 -1.58
N VAL A 153 -3.60 4.51 -1.94
CA VAL A 153 -3.96 3.25 -1.28
C VAL A 153 -3.79 2.10 -2.25
N LEU A 154 -3.00 1.10 -1.86
CA LEU A 154 -2.90 -0.18 -2.56
C LEU A 154 -3.61 -1.23 -1.71
N PHE A 155 -4.75 -1.71 -2.19
CA PHE A 155 -5.49 -2.77 -1.55
C PHE A 155 -5.26 -4.09 -2.30
N MET A 156 -4.75 -5.10 -1.61
CA MET A 156 -4.36 -6.38 -2.19
C MET A 156 -5.15 -7.50 -1.53
N ASP A 157 -6.17 -8.02 -2.21
CA ASP A 157 -6.89 -9.22 -1.80
C ASP A 157 -6.31 -10.43 -2.52
N LEU A 158 -5.37 -11.13 -1.88
CA LEU A 158 -4.57 -12.18 -2.49
C LEU A 158 -5.34 -13.49 -2.73
N HIS A 159 -6.51 -13.66 -2.10
CA HIS A 159 -7.45 -14.75 -2.39
C HIS A 159 -8.68 -14.29 -3.19
N GLY A 160 -8.77 -12.99 -3.48
CA GLY A 160 -9.90 -12.41 -4.18
C GLY A 160 -10.07 -13.06 -5.55
N ILE A 161 -11.25 -13.63 -5.77
CA ILE A 161 -11.73 -13.99 -7.11
C ILE A 161 -12.67 -12.86 -7.52
N ARG A 162 -12.47 -12.29 -8.71
CA ARG A 162 -13.28 -11.18 -9.17
C ARG A 162 -14.75 -11.61 -9.28
N PRO A 163 -15.73 -10.72 -9.00
CA PRO A 163 -17.13 -11.02 -9.28
C PRO A 163 -17.37 -11.34 -10.77
N GLU A 164 -16.61 -10.69 -11.66
CA GLU A 164 -16.69 -10.82 -13.13
C GLU A 164 -16.07 -12.13 -13.67
N ASP A 165 -15.15 -12.76 -12.94
CA ASP A 165 -14.54 -14.04 -13.34
C ASP A 165 -15.52 -15.23 -13.22
N LYS A 166 -16.72 -14.98 -12.69
CA LYS A 166 -17.81 -15.97 -12.67
C LYS A 166 -18.59 -16.02 -13.99
N ASP A 167 -18.54 -14.96 -14.80
CA ASP A 167 -19.34 -14.81 -16.02
C ASP A 167 -18.53 -14.21 -17.19
N SER A 168 -17.75 -15.08 -17.87
CA SER A 168 -17.21 -14.92 -19.24
C SER A 168 -16.14 -13.86 -19.57
N ASN A 169 -15.12 -14.36 -20.28
CA ASN A 169 -14.38 -13.76 -21.40
C ASN A 169 -14.43 -12.22 -21.57
N ASN A 170 -13.27 -11.60 -21.29
CA ASN A 170 -12.74 -10.39 -21.96
C ASN A 170 -12.86 -9.04 -21.21
N THR A 171 -12.04 -8.85 -20.17
CA THR A 171 -11.46 -7.53 -19.84
C THR A 171 -10.11 -7.70 -19.17
N ARG A 172 -9.04 -7.40 -19.90
CA ARG A 172 -7.65 -7.76 -19.60
C ARG A 172 -6.95 -6.89 -18.54
N THR A 173 -7.70 -6.25 -17.66
CA THR A 173 -7.14 -5.46 -16.55
C THR A 173 -7.93 -5.76 -15.27
N GLY A 174 -7.47 -6.74 -14.49
CA GLY A 174 -8.10 -7.10 -13.21
C GLY A 174 -7.79 -6.16 -12.05
N ILE A 175 -7.65 -4.87 -12.37
CA ILE A 175 -7.33 -3.80 -11.44
C ILE A 175 -8.55 -2.90 -11.40
N SER A 176 -9.04 -2.63 -10.19
CA SER A 176 -10.14 -1.71 -9.94
C SER A 176 -9.72 -0.65 -8.92
N THR A 177 -10.60 0.30 -8.62
CA THR A 177 -10.38 1.32 -7.59
C THR A 177 -11.26 1.01 -6.39
N LEU A 178 -10.94 1.55 -5.22
CA LEU A 178 -11.86 1.51 -4.10
C LEU A 178 -13.14 2.31 -4.46
N PRO A 179 -14.31 1.92 -3.93
CA PRO A 179 -15.53 2.70 -4.11
C PRO A 179 -15.36 4.16 -3.64
N SER A 180 -16.20 5.07 -4.12
CA SER A 180 -16.30 6.39 -3.49
C SER A 180 -16.78 6.25 -2.05
N LEU A 181 -16.31 7.11 -1.16
CA LEU A 181 -16.80 7.16 0.23
C LEU A 181 -18.28 7.63 0.31
N ASP A 182 -18.81 8.26 -0.75
CA ASP A 182 -20.18 8.79 -0.79
C ASP A 182 -21.26 7.70 -0.91
N THR A 183 -20.88 6.47 -1.26
CA THR A 183 -21.84 5.40 -1.52
C THR A 183 -22.54 4.89 -0.24
N ILE A 184 -22.12 5.36 0.94
CA ILE A 184 -22.70 4.97 2.24
C ILE A 184 -23.64 6.06 2.78
N SER A 185 -24.91 6.01 2.37
CA SER A 185 -25.99 6.93 2.78
C SER A 185 -26.43 6.82 4.27
N THR A 186 -25.70 6.16 5.18
CA THR A 186 -26.27 5.80 6.50
C THR A 186 -25.50 6.25 7.75
N ARG A 187 -24.50 7.13 7.67
CA ARG A 187 -23.93 7.77 8.88
C ARG A 187 -23.70 9.27 8.71
N SER A 188 -24.42 10.05 9.52
CA SER A 188 -24.25 11.48 9.86
C SER A 188 -23.19 12.29 9.09
N SER A 189 -23.61 12.95 8.01
CA SER A 189 -23.33 14.35 7.62
C SER A 189 -21.97 15.02 7.93
N SER A 190 -20.85 14.29 7.95
CA SER A 190 -19.50 14.90 8.08
C SER A 190 -18.35 14.15 7.39
N GLU A 191 -18.58 12.96 6.84
CA GLU A 191 -17.58 12.25 6.03
C GLU A 191 -17.58 12.85 4.62
N ARG A 192 -16.89 14.00 4.50
CA ARG A 192 -16.57 14.60 3.20
C ARG A 192 -15.85 13.56 2.34
N THR A 193 -16.29 13.44 1.09
CA THR A 193 -15.50 12.98 -0.04
C THR A 193 -14.00 13.17 0.17
N ASP A 194 -13.24 12.07 0.21
CA ASP A 194 -11.79 12.18 0.20
C ASP A 194 -11.27 12.32 -1.22
N HIS A 195 -11.42 13.53 -1.76
CA HIS A 195 -11.01 13.89 -3.11
C HIS A 195 -9.50 13.75 -3.36
N ARG A 196 -8.70 13.50 -2.31
CA ARG A 196 -7.23 13.38 -2.37
C ARG A 196 -6.75 11.93 -2.41
N ARG A 197 -7.64 10.98 -2.18
CA ARG A 197 -7.30 9.56 -2.11
C ARG A 197 -7.30 8.94 -3.50
N ALA A 198 -6.12 8.56 -3.96
CA ALA A 198 -5.95 7.60 -5.05
C ALA A 198 -6.00 6.18 -4.50
N SER A 199 -6.53 5.24 -5.28
CA SER A 199 -6.61 3.83 -4.88
C SER A 199 -6.48 2.87 -6.05
N LEU A 200 -5.87 1.72 -5.80
CA LEU A 200 -5.85 0.56 -6.68
C LEU A 200 -6.15 -0.69 -5.86
N VAL A 201 -6.95 -1.57 -6.44
CA VAL A 201 -7.41 -2.83 -5.86
C VAL A 201 -6.93 -3.97 -6.75
N PHE A 202 -6.22 -4.92 -6.15
CA PHE A 202 -5.70 -6.12 -6.78
C PHE A 202 -6.41 -7.34 -6.22
N HIS A 203 -6.94 -8.20 -7.09
CA HIS A 203 -7.63 -9.43 -6.72
C HIS A 203 -6.81 -10.65 -7.16
N GLY A 204 -6.04 -11.24 -6.25
CA GLY A 204 -5.16 -12.36 -6.55
C GLY A 204 -3.86 -11.96 -7.25
N PHE A 205 -2.95 -12.92 -7.38
CA PHE A 205 -1.60 -12.68 -7.87
C PHE A 205 -1.48 -12.44 -9.38
N ASP A 206 -2.46 -12.87 -10.18
CA ASP A 206 -2.40 -12.77 -11.65
C ASP A 206 -2.50 -11.31 -12.16
N HIS A 207 -2.88 -10.38 -11.28
CA HIS A 207 -3.04 -8.96 -11.62
C HIS A 207 -1.82 -8.10 -11.30
N PHE A 208 -0.76 -8.71 -10.78
CA PHE A 208 0.52 -8.06 -10.61
C PHE A 208 1.37 -8.30 -11.85
N HIS A 209 1.44 -7.31 -12.73
CA HIS A 209 2.14 -7.44 -14.01
C HIS A 209 3.65 -7.69 -13.87
N CYS A 210 4.24 -7.29 -12.75
CA CYS A 210 5.63 -7.57 -12.43
C CYS A 210 5.91 -9.04 -12.05
N LEU A 211 4.89 -9.85 -11.80
CA LEU A 211 5.04 -11.26 -11.48
C LEU A 211 4.97 -12.12 -12.75
N SER A 212 5.95 -13.01 -12.92
CA SER A 212 5.84 -14.10 -13.89
C SER A 212 4.79 -15.12 -13.43
N GLN A 213 4.12 -15.81 -14.35
CA GLN A 213 3.12 -16.82 -14.01
C GLN A 213 3.65 -17.90 -13.04
N PRO A 214 4.87 -18.46 -13.22
CA PRO A 214 5.39 -19.45 -12.27
C PRO A 214 5.57 -18.90 -10.84
N VAL A 215 5.94 -17.62 -10.71
CA VAL A 215 6.08 -16.96 -9.40
C VAL A 215 4.71 -16.71 -8.79
N ALA A 216 3.75 -16.21 -9.58
CA ALA A 216 2.38 -16.01 -9.12
C ALA A 216 1.77 -17.34 -8.61
N ASP A 217 1.95 -18.44 -9.35
CA ASP A 217 1.45 -19.75 -8.96
C ASP A 217 2.13 -20.29 -7.69
N ALA A 218 3.45 -20.10 -7.56
CA ALA A 218 4.18 -20.46 -6.34
C ALA A 218 3.69 -19.66 -5.12
N LEU A 219 3.41 -18.37 -5.28
CA LEU A 219 2.87 -17.53 -4.21
C LEU A 219 1.44 -17.93 -3.82
N LYS A 220 0.59 -18.27 -4.79
CA LYS A 220 -0.75 -18.84 -4.52
C LYS A 220 -0.63 -20.12 -3.70
N ALA A 221 0.22 -21.05 -4.13
CA ALA A 221 0.44 -22.31 -3.43
C ALA A 221 0.97 -22.09 -2.00
N LEU A 222 1.85 -21.10 -1.80
CA LEU A 222 2.36 -20.75 -0.47
C LEU A 222 1.25 -20.24 0.45
N ILE A 223 0.36 -19.39 -0.06
CA ILE A 223 -0.80 -18.93 0.72
C ILE A 223 -1.70 -20.10 1.10
N ASP A 224 -1.97 -21.03 0.17
CA ASP A 224 -2.82 -22.19 0.41
C ASP A 224 -2.15 -23.27 1.30
N THR A 225 -0.84 -23.17 1.53
CA THR A 225 -0.08 -24.12 2.35
C THR A 225 -0.39 -23.97 3.83
N GLU A 226 -0.61 -22.75 4.32
CA GLU A 226 -0.99 -22.54 5.72
C GLU A 226 -2.49 -22.79 5.92
N PRO A 227 -2.87 -23.68 6.85
CA PRO A 227 -4.27 -23.89 7.16
C PRO A 227 -4.89 -22.60 7.70
N ASP A 228 -6.10 -22.28 7.23
CA ASP A 228 -6.83 -21.12 7.74
C ASP A 228 -7.04 -21.26 9.26
N PHE A 229 -6.26 -20.49 10.02
CA PHE A 229 -6.29 -20.49 11.49
C PHE A 229 -7.67 -20.20 12.06
N VAL A 230 -8.50 -19.43 11.35
CA VAL A 230 -9.88 -19.17 11.78
C VAL A 230 -10.70 -20.45 11.68
N LYS A 231 -10.55 -21.22 10.60
CA LYS A 231 -11.17 -22.55 10.45
C LYS A 231 -10.62 -23.53 11.48
N LEU A 232 -9.32 -23.52 11.75
CA LEU A 232 -8.73 -24.38 12.78
C LEU A 232 -9.32 -24.09 14.16
N ASN A 233 -9.55 -22.82 14.50
CA ASN A 233 -10.10 -22.42 15.81
C ASN A 233 -11.58 -22.83 16.02
N THR A 234 -12.23 -23.43 15.03
CA THR A 234 -13.59 -23.98 15.17
C THR A 234 -13.62 -25.37 15.82
N THR A 235 -12.50 -26.10 15.80
CA THR A 235 -12.38 -27.45 16.39
C THR A 235 -11.51 -27.42 17.65
N GLU A 236 -11.70 -28.36 18.59
CA GLU A 236 -10.82 -28.45 19.76
C GLU A 236 -9.36 -28.70 19.38
N SER A 237 -9.11 -29.62 18.43
CA SER A 237 -7.75 -29.93 17.96
C SER A 237 -7.09 -28.73 17.31
N GLY A 238 -7.83 -27.94 16.53
CA GLY A 238 -7.29 -26.73 15.91
C GLY A 238 -7.15 -25.55 16.88
N LYS A 239 -7.96 -25.46 17.94
CA LYS A 239 -7.72 -24.55 19.09
C LYS A 239 -6.42 -24.91 19.79
N LEU A 240 -6.19 -26.20 20.06
CA LEU A 240 -4.97 -26.67 20.72
C LEU A 240 -3.74 -26.37 19.87
N TYR A 241 -3.79 -26.70 18.58
CA TYR A 241 -2.75 -26.38 17.61
C TYR A 241 -2.46 -24.86 17.55
N SER A 242 -3.51 -24.04 17.45
CA SER A 242 -3.38 -22.57 17.42
C SER A 242 -2.71 -22.00 18.68
N ARG A 243 -3.00 -22.56 19.86
CA ARG A 243 -2.34 -22.20 21.12
C ARG A 243 -0.86 -22.62 21.14
N THR A 244 -0.55 -23.80 20.60
CA THR A 244 0.82 -24.32 20.57
C THR A 244 1.71 -23.47 19.67
N ILE A 245 1.23 -23.06 18.49
CA ILE A 245 2.08 -22.37 17.52
C ILE A 245 2.02 -20.84 17.59
N ASN A 246 1.05 -20.26 18.30
CA ASN A 246 0.97 -18.81 18.55
C ASN A 246 0.67 -18.48 20.02
N PRO A 247 1.59 -18.83 20.94
CA PRO A 247 1.38 -18.63 22.38
C PRO A 247 1.17 -17.16 22.77
N CYS A 248 1.73 -16.21 22.00
CA CYS A 248 1.61 -14.79 22.28
C CYS A 248 0.21 -14.20 22.06
N LEU A 249 -0.64 -14.81 21.23
CA LEU A 249 -2.04 -14.39 21.05
C LEU A 249 -2.97 -14.89 22.16
N TYR A 250 -2.57 -15.94 22.89
CA TYR A 250 -3.38 -16.61 23.91
C TYR A 250 -2.79 -16.53 25.31
N SER A 251 -1.68 -15.81 25.48
CA SER A 251 -1.14 -15.42 26.78
C SER A 251 -2.08 -14.41 27.41
N THR A 252 -3.03 -14.88 28.20
CA THR A 252 -3.69 -14.05 29.21
C THR A 252 -2.65 -13.68 30.27
N GLU A 253 -2.30 -12.40 30.34
CA GLU A 253 -1.90 -11.80 31.62
C GLU A 253 -3.10 -11.85 32.59
#